data_AF-A0A084G970-F1
#
_entry.id   AF-A0A084G970-F1
#
_cell.length_a   1.000
_cell.length_b   1.000
_cell.length_c   1.000
_cell.angle_alpha   90.00
_cell.angle_beta   90.00
_cell.angle_gamma   90.00
#
_symmetry.space_group_name_H-M   'P 1'
#
loop_
_entity.id
_entity.type
_entity.pdbx_description
1 polymer ?
#
loop_
_entity_poly.entity_id
_entity_poly.type
_entity_poly.pdbx_seq_one_letter_code
_entity_poly.pdbx_strand_id
1 'polypeptide(L)'
;MMRSPVNPNKVLAVVAALVFIWFVYRLSDAHLYTDDEPPPPPPPQEPGPRPPMSSQWNHGPPEDLPANNATDIRVYEGKAAEDYCERYRFKPFDPERVGRRKIYDLLLINTEIEMLEVRIGEMYPYVDYFIIMEADVTFTGNAKKLYIAENWDIYAKYHDKMIRRTVDFSELKENPNAWAREELSRNAMMTQVLPFLEGDQAPSEDDVLLVSDVDEIPKPAVLEALRNCEVPLRITINSDFYYYSFEWLSREEWKSPQATLWRGKETIQPNDLRIDADDYYFKHGAWHCSYCFSTMEETVGKVNSFSHQELNKPEFKDPKKILQRVRFGKDFFDRKNNLFDYVAPNHNIPSFLKHNQDRFGFMLDRTPPNANFRDIPLDGNLE
;
A
#
# COMPACT_ATOMS: atom_id res chain seq x y z
N MET A 1 15.49 -20.15 -65.09
CA MET A 1 14.97 -19.21 -64.08
C MET A 1 15.67 -17.87 -64.24
N MET A 2 15.05 -16.91 -64.95
CA MET A 2 15.56 -15.54 -65.04
C MET A 2 15.23 -14.80 -63.73
N ARG A 3 16.25 -14.29 -63.02
CA ARG A 3 16.05 -13.40 -61.88
C ARG A 3 15.64 -12.02 -62.40
N SER A 4 14.52 -11.49 -61.90
CA SER A 4 14.09 -10.11 -62.19
C SER A 4 15.14 -9.11 -61.71
N PRO A 5 15.43 -8.04 -62.46
CA PRO A 5 16.33 -6.99 -62.02
C PRO A 5 15.72 -6.23 -60.86
N VAL A 6 16.51 -6.05 -59.79
CA VAL A 6 16.11 -5.30 -58.60
C VAL A 6 15.92 -3.83 -58.99
N ASN A 7 14.72 -3.30 -58.74
CA ASN A 7 14.38 -1.91 -59.04
C ASN A 7 15.21 -0.96 -58.15
N PRO A 8 16.08 -0.10 -58.72
CA PRO A 8 16.97 0.76 -57.95
C PRO A 8 16.22 1.74 -57.04
N ASN A 9 14.98 2.12 -57.37
CA ASN A 9 14.17 2.99 -56.53
C ASN A 9 13.68 2.28 -55.24
N LYS A 10 13.51 0.95 -55.28
CA LYS A 10 13.18 0.17 -54.07
C LYS A 10 14.39 0.02 -53.14
N VAL A 11 15.59 -0.11 -53.71
CA VAL A 11 16.83 -0.15 -52.91
C VAL A 11 17.07 1.20 -52.23
N LEU A 12 16.87 2.30 -52.94
CA LEU A 12 17.03 3.64 -52.39
C LEU A 12 16.02 3.92 -51.26
N ALA A 13 14.76 3.49 -51.41
CA ALA A 13 13.74 3.64 -50.37
C ALA A 13 14.08 2.82 -49.11
N VAL A 14 14.60 1.60 -49.26
CA VAL A 14 15.01 0.76 -48.12
C VAL A 14 16.23 1.36 -47.41
N VAL A 15 17.21 1.86 -48.16
CA VAL A 15 18.38 2.53 -47.56
C VAL A 15 17.97 3.81 -46.83
N ALA A 16 17.09 4.62 -47.41
CA ALA A 16 16.57 5.83 -46.76
C ALA A 16 15.79 5.51 -45.47
N ALA A 17 14.98 4.45 -45.47
CA ALA A 17 14.27 3.99 -44.28
C ALA A 17 15.23 3.50 -43.18
N LEU A 18 16.28 2.76 -43.54
CA LEU A 18 17.28 2.28 -42.57
C LEU A 18 18.11 3.43 -41.98
N VAL A 19 18.45 4.44 -42.79
CA VAL A 19 19.13 5.66 -42.31
C VAL A 19 18.22 6.46 -41.38
N PHE A 20 16.93 6.57 -41.71
CA PHE A 20 15.94 7.25 -40.85
C PHE A 20 15.75 6.52 -39.52
N ILE A 21 15.61 5.20 -39.53
CA ILE A 21 15.53 4.37 -38.31
C ILE A 21 16.79 4.52 -37.47
N TRP A 22 17.98 4.48 -38.10
CA TRP A 22 19.25 4.69 -37.40
C TRP A 22 19.37 6.09 -36.81
N PHE A 23 18.89 7.12 -37.51
CA PHE A 23 18.92 8.51 -37.04
C PHE A 23 17.93 8.74 -35.89
N VAL A 24 16.73 8.15 -35.95
CA VAL A 24 15.74 8.17 -34.86
C VAL A 24 16.28 7.44 -33.63
N TYR A 25 16.93 6.28 -33.81
CA TYR A 25 17.58 5.53 -32.73
C TYR A 25 18.74 6.32 -32.09
N ARG A 26 19.56 7.00 -32.90
CA ARG A 26 20.62 7.90 -32.42
C ARG A 26 20.10 9.13 -31.67
N LEU A 27 18.95 9.67 -32.06
CA LEU A 27 18.31 10.77 -31.36
C LEU A 27 17.60 10.33 -30.07
N SER A 28 17.06 9.11 -30.01
CA SER A 28 16.52 8.54 -28.76
C SER A 28 17.63 8.24 -27.75
N ASP A 29 18.82 7.80 -28.21
CA ASP A 29 19.99 7.63 -27.34
C ASP A 29 20.57 8.98 -26.84
N ALA A 30 20.43 10.05 -27.63
CA ALA A 30 20.96 11.37 -27.28
C ALA A 30 20.11 12.16 -26.25
N HIS A 31 18.91 11.68 -25.91
CA HIS A 31 18.03 12.30 -24.92
C HIS A 31 17.87 11.50 -23.61
N LEU A 32 18.69 10.47 -23.41
CA LEU A 32 18.64 9.62 -22.21
C LEU A 32 19.98 9.48 -21.51
N TYR A 33 20.84 10.48 -21.49
CA TYR A 33 21.99 10.50 -20.55
C TYR A 33 22.45 11.93 -20.30
N THR A 34 21.90 12.55 -19.24
CA THR A 34 22.69 13.42 -18.37
C THR A 34 22.81 12.72 -17.03
N ASP A 35 24.04 12.42 -16.61
CA ASP A 35 24.39 11.96 -15.26
C ASP A 35 24.25 13.12 -14.26
N ASP A 36 23.10 13.78 -14.24
CA ASP A 36 22.81 14.79 -13.23
C ASP A 36 22.15 14.06 -12.05
N GLU A 37 22.93 13.82 -11.00
CA GLU A 37 22.37 13.53 -9.69
C GLU A 37 21.31 14.61 -9.36
N PRO A 38 20.11 14.24 -8.86
CA PRO A 38 19.14 15.23 -8.43
C PRO A 38 19.78 16.14 -7.38
N PRO A 39 19.48 17.46 -7.40
CA PRO A 39 20.07 18.39 -6.45
C PRO A 39 19.71 17.97 -5.02
N PRO A 40 20.64 18.14 -4.06
CA PRO A 40 20.38 17.80 -2.67
C PRO A 40 19.19 18.61 -2.13
N PRO A 41 18.39 18.03 -1.21
CA PRO A 41 17.27 18.74 -0.60
C PRO A 41 17.76 19.99 0.16
N PRO A 42 16.88 20.99 0.38
CA PRO A 42 17.22 22.20 1.12
C PRO A 42 17.66 21.87 2.56
N PRO A 43 18.48 22.74 3.18
CA PRO A 43 18.95 22.54 4.55
C PRO A 43 17.79 22.48 5.56
N PRO A 44 17.93 21.74 6.67
CA PRO A 44 16.87 21.58 7.67
C PRO A 44 16.41 22.93 8.23
N GLN A 45 15.10 23.11 8.40
CA GLN A 45 14.56 24.22 9.17
C GLN A 45 14.81 23.97 10.66
N GLU A 46 15.07 25.04 11.43
CA GLU A 46 15.36 24.93 12.86
C GLU A 46 14.20 24.25 13.60
N PRO A 47 14.48 23.23 14.43
CA PRO A 47 13.43 22.55 15.18
C PRO A 47 12.83 23.50 16.21
N GLY A 48 11.52 23.71 16.12
CA GLY A 48 10.77 24.39 17.17
C GLY A 48 10.93 23.69 18.53
N PRO A 49 10.80 24.42 19.66
CA PRO A 49 11.02 23.84 20.98
C PRO A 49 10.02 22.71 21.26
N ARG A 50 10.53 21.53 21.62
CA ARG A 50 9.73 20.35 22.02
C ARG A 50 9.62 20.22 23.55
N PRO A 51 8.48 19.73 24.07
CA PRO A 51 8.27 19.43 25.49
C PRO A 51 9.12 18.22 25.95
N PRO A 52 9.35 18.06 27.26
CA PRO A 52 10.32 17.10 27.80
C PRO A 52 9.88 15.63 27.60
N MET A 53 10.88 14.77 27.40
CA MET A 53 10.75 13.31 27.37
C MET A 53 10.21 12.77 28.69
N SER A 54 9.02 12.14 28.65
CA SER A 54 8.58 11.19 29.68
C SER A 54 8.30 9.84 29.05
N SER A 55 8.88 8.80 29.65
CA SER A 55 8.56 7.40 29.42
C SER A 55 7.09 7.13 29.79
N GLN A 56 6.15 7.26 28.86
CA GLN A 56 4.75 6.87 29.10
C GLN A 56 4.05 6.65 27.76
N TRP A 57 3.89 5.38 27.36
CA TRP A 57 2.82 4.92 26.47
C TRP A 57 1.44 4.99 27.17
N ASN A 58 1.15 6.13 27.83
CA ASN A 58 -0.01 6.29 28.72
C ASN A 58 -0.82 7.55 28.44
N HIS A 59 -0.59 8.18 27.30
CA HIS A 59 -1.54 9.15 26.77
C HIS A 59 -2.21 8.51 25.56
N GLY A 60 -3.45 8.06 25.76
CA GLY A 60 -4.35 7.80 24.66
C GLY A 60 -4.43 9.03 23.73
N PRO A 61 -4.80 8.84 22.46
CA PRO A 61 -4.86 9.94 21.50
C PRO A 61 -5.76 11.07 22.03
N PRO A 62 -5.48 12.35 21.67
CA PRO A 62 -6.28 13.49 22.11
C PRO A 62 -7.78 13.27 21.90
N GLU A 63 -8.60 13.60 22.91
CA GLU A 63 -10.07 13.47 22.94
C GLU A 63 -10.82 14.34 21.90
N ASP A 64 -10.11 15.00 20.98
CA ASP A 64 -10.66 16.01 20.07
C ASP A 64 -10.70 15.59 18.59
N LEU A 65 -10.74 14.28 18.30
CA LEU A 65 -11.53 13.88 17.14
C LEU A 65 -12.99 14.06 17.59
N PRO A 66 -13.84 14.84 16.89
CA PRO A 66 -15.25 14.81 17.22
C PRO A 66 -15.65 13.35 17.28
N ALA A 67 -16.16 12.93 18.43
CA ALA A 67 -16.94 11.72 18.52
C ALA A 67 -18.11 11.93 17.55
N ASN A 68 -17.88 11.65 16.27
CA ASN A 68 -18.91 11.49 15.29
C ASN A 68 -19.62 10.21 15.73
N ASN A 69 -20.51 10.38 16.70
CA ASN A 69 -21.73 9.60 16.85
C ASN A 69 -22.51 9.71 15.52
N ALA A 70 -21.99 9.08 14.47
CA ALA A 70 -22.63 8.88 13.19
C ALA A 70 -21.81 7.85 12.41
N THR A 71 -22.19 6.60 12.65
CA THR A 71 -22.08 5.43 11.77
C THR A 71 -22.76 5.65 10.40
N ASP A 72 -22.85 6.88 9.90
CA ASP A 72 -23.53 7.19 8.63
C ASP A 72 -22.60 6.88 7.47
N ILE A 73 -22.57 5.58 7.15
CA ILE A 73 -22.11 5.07 5.86
C ILE A 73 -22.75 5.94 4.78
N ARG A 74 -21.92 6.61 3.99
CA ARG A 74 -22.42 7.53 2.96
C ARG A 74 -23.03 6.75 1.80
N VAL A 75 -24.36 6.82 1.73
CA VAL A 75 -25.16 6.29 0.64
C VAL A 75 -25.64 7.43 -0.23
N TYR A 76 -25.48 7.30 -1.55
CA TYR A 76 -26.04 8.24 -2.52
C TYR A 76 -27.36 7.73 -3.08
N GLU A 77 -28.29 8.63 -3.34
CA GLU A 77 -29.60 8.31 -3.89
C GLU A 77 -29.92 9.13 -5.15
N GLY A 78 -30.76 8.56 -6.02
CA GLY A 78 -31.27 9.21 -7.22
C GLY A 78 -30.17 9.87 -8.05
N LYS A 79 -30.34 11.16 -8.35
CA LYS A 79 -29.40 11.89 -9.22
C LYS A 79 -28.00 11.99 -8.65
N ALA A 80 -27.86 12.07 -7.32
CA ALA A 80 -26.54 12.14 -6.70
C ALA A 80 -25.75 10.83 -6.88
N ALA A 81 -26.45 9.68 -6.85
CA ALA A 81 -25.82 8.38 -7.10
C ALA A 81 -25.37 8.25 -8.55
N GLU A 82 -26.24 8.64 -9.50
CA GLU A 82 -25.90 8.69 -10.93
C GLU A 82 -24.65 9.55 -11.17
N ASP A 83 -24.65 10.78 -10.68
CA ASP A 83 -23.57 11.73 -10.89
C ASP A 83 -22.26 11.26 -10.23
N TYR A 84 -22.35 10.59 -9.07
CA TYR A 84 -21.18 10.04 -8.39
C TYR A 84 -20.54 8.91 -9.20
N CYS A 85 -21.34 7.92 -9.62
CA CYS A 85 -20.89 6.71 -10.29
C CYS A 85 -20.48 6.93 -11.76
N GLU A 86 -21.11 7.88 -12.45
CA GLU A 86 -20.78 8.25 -13.83
C GLU A 86 -19.32 8.73 -13.95
N ARG A 87 -18.75 9.36 -12.91
CA ARG A 87 -17.33 9.77 -12.88
C ARG A 87 -16.37 8.61 -13.04
N TYR A 88 -16.81 7.41 -12.64
CA TYR A 88 -16.07 6.15 -12.77
C TYR A 88 -16.57 5.29 -13.94
N ARG A 89 -17.57 5.77 -14.69
CA ARG A 89 -18.27 5.05 -15.77
C ARG A 89 -19.02 3.82 -15.26
N PHE A 90 -19.55 3.91 -14.04
CA PHE A 90 -20.41 2.90 -13.45
C PHE A 90 -21.84 3.39 -13.33
N LYS A 91 -22.76 2.44 -13.24
CA LYS A 91 -24.13 2.73 -12.81
C LYS A 91 -24.20 2.77 -11.28
N PRO A 92 -25.19 3.47 -10.70
CA PRO A 92 -25.51 3.31 -9.29
C PRO A 92 -25.81 1.85 -8.96
N PHE A 93 -25.33 1.39 -7.80
CA PHE A 93 -25.74 0.11 -7.23
C PHE A 93 -27.23 0.15 -6.83
N ASP A 94 -27.84 -1.03 -6.70
CA ASP A 94 -29.24 -1.19 -6.36
C ASP A 94 -29.63 -0.34 -5.13
N PRO A 95 -30.52 0.66 -5.29
CA PRO A 95 -30.96 1.56 -4.21
C PRO A 95 -31.58 0.84 -3.01
N GLU A 96 -32.18 -0.34 -3.20
CA GLU A 96 -32.78 -1.12 -2.11
C GLU A 96 -31.73 -1.88 -1.28
N ARG A 97 -30.53 -2.08 -1.85
CA ARG A 97 -29.45 -2.89 -1.27
C ARG A 97 -28.24 -2.07 -0.85
N VAL A 98 -28.01 -0.88 -1.42
CA VAL A 98 -26.80 -0.07 -1.20
C VAL A 98 -26.55 0.25 0.28
N GLY A 99 -27.59 0.50 1.07
CA GLY A 99 -27.46 0.75 2.52
C GLY A 99 -27.09 -0.48 3.35
N ARG A 100 -27.14 -1.68 2.76
CA ARG A 100 -26.80 -2.97 3.39
C ARG A 100 -25.56 -3.63 2.78
N ARG A 101 -25.04 -3.09 1.68
CA ARG A 101 -23.83 -3.59 1.03
C ARG A 101 -22.63 -3.25 1.89
N LYS A 102 -21.85 -4.25 2.29
CA LYS A 102 -20.70 -4.09 3.17
C LYS A 102 -19.38 -4.03 2.41
N ILE A 103 -18.38 -3.43 3.04
CA ILE A 103 -16.97 -3.50 2.63
C ILE A 103 -16.19 -4.22 3.74
N TYR A 104 -15.53 -5.31 3.35
CA TYR A 104 -14.58 -6.05 4.17
C TYR A 104 -13.16 -5.70 3.72
N ASP A 105 -12.33 -5.25 4.64
CA ASP A 105 -10.93 -4.97 4.41
C ASP A 105 -10.06 -6.14 4.87
N LEU A 106 -9.64 -6.97 3.92
CA LEU A 106 -8.83 -8.17 4.15
C LEU A 106 -7.35 -7.79 4.02
N LEU A 107 -6.63 -7.82 5.14
CA LEU A 107 -5.23 -7.42 5.19
C LEU A 107 -4.34 -8.41 5.93
N LEU A 108 -3.14 -8.60 5.38
CA LEU A 108 -2.04 -9.25 6.06
C LEU A 108 -1.27 -8.26 6.93
N ILE A 109 -0.75 -8.73 8.06
CA ILE A 109 0.08 -7.91 8.93
C ILE A 109 1.24 -8.68 9.55
N ASN A 110 2.37 -7.98 9.73
CA ASN A 110 3.55 -8.51 10.39
C ASN A 110 3.90 -7.74 11.66
N THR A 111 4.59 -6.61 11.54
CA THR A 111 5.06 -5.77 12.68
C THR A 111 4.42 -4.39 12.69
N GLU A 112 3.68 -4.05 11.63
CA GLU A 112 3.36 -2.67 11.24
C GLU A 112 2.18 -2.06 12.06
N ILE A 113 2.32 -2.05 13.39
CA ILE A 113 1.32 -1.56 14.35
C ILE A 113 0.87 -0.13 14.02
N GLU A 114 1.82 0.76 13.77
CA GLU A 114 1.55 2.17 13.49
C GLU A 114 0.88 2.36 12.11
N MET A 115 1.27 1.58 11.11
CA MET A 115 0.64 1.63 9.79
C MET A 115 -0.80 1.12 9.85
N LEU A 116 -1.07 0.06 10.63
CA LEU A 116 -2.43 -0.42 10.85
C LEU A 116 -3.31 0.65 11.50
N GLU A 117 -2.77 1.41 12.46
CA GLU A 117 -3.52 2.51 13.08
C GLU A 117 -3.85 3.61 12.07
N VAL A 118 -2.89 4.01 11.23
CA VAL A 118 -3.13 5.00 10.16
C VAL A 118 -4.20 4.51 9.19
N ARG A 119 -4.09 3.25 8.75
CA ARG A 119 -5.05 2.61 7.85
C ARG A 119 -6.46 2.57 8.44
N ILE A 120 -6.62 1.98 9.62
CA ILE A 120 -7.93 1.87 10.27
C ILE A 120 -8.48 3.26 10.54
N GLY A 121 -7.67 4.16 11.08
CA GLY A 121 -8.07 5.53 11.37
C GLY A 121 -8.60 6.30 10.15
N GLU A 122 -8.01 6.10 8.97
CA GLU A 122 -8.47 6.69 7.71
C GLU A 122 -9.75 6.02 7.18
N MET A 123 -9.82 4.68 7.27
CA MET A 123 -10.83 3.88 6.59
C MET A 123 -12.06 3.56 7.45
N TYR A 124 -12.00 3.79 8.77
CA TYR A 124 -13.03 3.43 9.73
C TYR A 124 -14.45 3.93 9.38
N PRO A 125 -14.66 5.14 8.82
CA PRO A 125 -15.99 5.58 8.40
C PRO A 125 -16.55 4.85 7.18
N TYR A 126 -15.71 4.17 6.40
CA TYR A 126 -16.05 3.66 5.07
C TYR A 126 -16.10 2.13 5.00
N VAL A 127 -15.45 1.45 5.94
CA VAL A 127 -15.33 -0.01 6.03
C VAL A 127 -16.25 -0.54 7.13
N ASP A 128 -16.87 -1.69 6.89
CA ASP A 128 -17.72 -2.36 7.89
C ASP A 128 -16.90 -3.27 8.79
N TYR A 129 -15.98 -4.05 8.22
CA TYR A 129 -15.12 -4.97 8.98
C TYR A 129 -13.69 -5.00 8.45
N PHE A 130 -12.72 -4.88 9.37
CA PHE A 130 -11.30 -5.10 9.12
C PHE A 130 -10.95 -6.54 9.49
N ILE A 131 -10.69 -7.37 8.49
CA ILE A 131 -10.26 -8.75 8.65
C ILE A 131 -8.73 -8.78 8.69
N ILE A 132 -8.19 -8.88 9.91
CA ILE A 132 -6.76 -8.77 10.17
C ILE A 132 -6.18 -10.17 10.33
N MET A 133 -5.37 -10.59 9.36
CA MET A 133 -4.74 -11.89 9.36
C MET A 133 -3.28 -11.79 9.78
N GLU A 134 -2.97 -12.37 10.93
CA GLU A 134 -1.65 -12.32 11.54
C GLU A 134 -1.06 -13.73 11.68
N ALA A 135 0.24 -13.89 11.41
CA ALA A 135 0.94 -15.15 11.62
C ALA A 135 1.86 -15.10 12.85
N ASP A 136 2.07 -16.23 13.52
CA ASP A 136 3.13 -16.43 14.53
C ASP A 136 4.43 -16.98 13.91
N VAL A 137 4.50 -17.03 12.58
CA VAL A 137 5.67 -17.42 11.80
C VAL A 137 5.87 -16.43 10.66
N THR A 138 7.12 -16.07 10.34
CA THR A 138 7.45 -15.25 9.16
C THR A 138 7.25 -16.03 7.86
N PHE A 139 7.21 -15.37 6.70
CA PHE A 139 7.23 -16.09 5.43
C PHE A 139 8.50 -16.94 5.25
N THR A 140 9.59 -16.61 5.92
CA THR A 140 10.82 -17.41 5.96
C THR A 140 10.79 -18.60 6.91
N GLY A 141 9.72 -18.79 7.69
CA GLY A 141 9.57 -19.93 8.59
C GLY A 141 10.12 -19.71 10.01
N ASN A 142 10.53 -18.48 10.35
CA ASN A 142 10.99 -18.17 11.70
C ASN A 142 9.82 -17.83 12.61
N ALA A 143 9.82 -18.35 13.83
CA ALA A 143 8.82 -17.97 14.83
C ALA A 143 8.86 -16.46 15.10
N LYS A 144 7.69 -15.85 15.22
CA LYS A 144 7.51 -14.45 15.58
C LYS A 144 6.37 -14.28 16.56
N LYS A 145 6.40 -13.17 17.28
CA LYS A 145 5.28 -12.78 18.13
C LYS A 145 4.07 -12.36 17.30
N LEU A 146 2.92 -12.42 17.94
CA LEU A 146 1.68 -11.84 17.45
C LEU A 146 1.64 -10.37 17.90
N TYR A 147 2.37 -9.50 17.20
CA TYR A 147 2.51 -8.08 17.52
C TYR A 147 1.18 -7.36 17.69
N ILE A 148 0.18 -7.66 16.85
CA ILE A 148 -1.15 -7.04 16.95
C ILE A 148 -1.92 -7.59 18.14
N ALA A 149 -1.81 -8.89 18.43
CA ALA A 149 -2.42 -9.47 19.62
C ALA A 149 -1.80 -8.90 20.91
N GLU A 150 -0.47 -8.73 20.97
CA GLU A 150 0.23 -8.17 22.13
C GLU A 150 -0.08 -6.67 22.34
N ASN A 151 -0.48 -5.95 21.29
CA ASN A 151 -0.75 -4.52 21.31
C ASN A 151 -2.22 -4.17 20.98
N TRP A 152 -3.14 -5.12 21.22
CA TRP A 152 -4.54 -5.02 20.81
C TRP A 152 -5.25 -3.78 21.36
N ASP A 153 -4.89 -3.37 22.59
CA ASP A 153 -5.51 -2.25 23.30
C ASP A 153 -5.26 -0.88 22.63
N ILE A 154 -4.21 -0.74 21.81
CA ILE A 154 -3.96 0.48 21.01
C ILE A 154 -5.17 0.78 20.11
N TYR A 155 -5.87 -0.27 19.66
CA TYR A 155 -7.00 -0.17 18.75
C TYR A 155 -8.37 -0.19 19.45
N ALA A 156 -8.44 -0.03 20.78
CA ALA A 156 -9.67 -0.21 21.56
C ALA A 156 -10.90 0.53 20.98
N LYS A 157 -10.71 1.74 20.47
CA LYS A 157 -11.77 2.56 19.84
C LYS A 157 -12.29 2.02 18.49
N TYR A 158 -11.62 1.03 17.90
CA TYR A 158 -11.95 0.45 16.60
C TYR A 158 -12.43 -1.01 16.69
N HIS A 159 -12.41 -1.61 17.88
CA HIS A 159 -12.65 -3.04 18.08
C HIS A 159 -14.02 -3.52 17.59
N ASP A 160 -15.01 -2.64 17.51
CA ASP A 160 -16.36 -2.96 17.02
C ASP A 160 -16.36 -3.41 15.54
N LYS A 161 -15.36 -2.98 14.76
CA LYS A 161 -15.18 -3.38 13.36
C LYS A 161 -13.98 -4.29 13.10
N MET A 162 -13.17 -4.59 14.11
CA MET A 162 -11.95 -5.38 13.92
C MET A 162 -12.15 -6.86 14.21
N ILE A 163 -11.75 -7.70 13.27
CA ILE A 163 -11.79 -9.16 13.40
C ILE A 163 -10.37 -9.67 13.11
N ARG A 164 -9.65 -10.03 14.18
CA ARG A 164 -8.27 -10.51 14.10
C ARG A 164 -8.18 -12.02 14.26
N ARG A 165 -7.43 -12.68 13.38
CA ARG A 165 -7.22 -14.14 13.42
C ARG A 165 -5.75 -14.49 13.26
N THR A 166 -5.30 -15.53 13.97
CA THR A 166 -4.01 -16.16 13.71
C THR A 166 -4.16 -17.14 12.54
N VAL A 167 -3.28 -17.04 11.54
CA VAL A 167 -3.25 -17.98 10.40
C VAL A 167 -3.03 -19.41 10.90
N ASP A 168 -3.87 -20.34 10.48
CA ASP A 168 -3.60 -21.77 10.60
C ASP A 168 -2.85 -22.27 9.35
N PHE A 169 -1.62 -22.73 9.54
CA PHE A 169 -0.77 -23.29 8.47
C PHE A 169 -0.84 -24.81 8.37
N SER A 170 -1.79 -25.47 9.02
CA SER A 170 -1.94 -26.93 9.03
C SER A 170 -2.10 -27.55 7.63
N GLU A 171 -2.59 -26.79 6.65
CA GLU A 171 -2.74 -27.21 5.25
C GLU A 171 -1.43 -27.15 4.44
N LEU A 172 -0.37 -26.51 4.96
CA LEU A 172 0.92 -26.47 4.26
C LEU A 172 1.65 -27.82 4.35
N LYS A 173 2.30 -28.17 3.24
CA LYS A 173 3.27 -29.28 3.19
C LYS A 173 4.47 -28.98 4.10
N GLU A 174 5.20 -30.03 4.45
CA GLU A 174 6.49 -29.87 5.15
C GLU A 174 7.45 -28.97 4.36
N ASN A 175 8.17 -28.09 5.07
CA ASN A 175 9.15 -27.15 4.53
C ASN A 175 8.62 -26.27 3.37
N PRO A 176 7.53 -25.52 3.56
CA PRO A 176 7.02 -24.65 2.51
C PRO A 176 8.01 -23.51 2.22
N ASN A 177 8.02 -23.02 0.98
CA ASN A 177 8.78 -21.82 0.63
C ASN A 177 8.03 -20.54 1.09
N ALA A 178 8.66 -19.38 0.96
CA ALA A 178 8.07 -18.12 1.43
C ALA A 178 6.76 -17.77 0.71
N TRP A 179 6.73 -17.94 -0.62
CA TRP A 179 5.55 -17.71 -1.44
C TRP A 179 4.36 -18.60 -1.05
N ALA A 180 4.59 -19.86 -0.70
CA ALA A 180 3.54 -20.77 -0.27
C ALA A 180 2.91 -20.34 1.07
N ARG A 181 3.72 -19.80 2.01
CA ARG A 181 3.20 -19.23 3.25
C ARG A 181 2.39 -17.97 2.99
N GLU A 182 2.86 -17.11 2.10
CA GLU A 182 2.18 -15.88 1.71
C GLU A 182 0.84 -16.16 1.01
N GLU A 183 0.82 -17.07 0.03
CA GLU A 183 -0.39 -17.50 -0.68
C GLU A 183 -1.44 -18.06 0.29
N LEU A 184 -1.03 -18.97 1.19
CA LEU A 184 -1.96 -19.49 2.20
C LEU A 184 -2.45 -18.38 3.13
N SER A 185 -1.55 -17.50 3.60
CA SER A 185 -1.95 -16.39 4.47
C SER A 185 -2.98 -15.48 3.81
N ARG A 186 -2.80 -15.18 2.51
CA ARG A 186 -3.77 -14.39 1.72
C ARG A 186 -5.13 -15.08 1.67
N ASN A 187 -5.14 -16.35 1.28
CA ASN A 187 -6.38 -17.10 1.14
C ASN A 187 -7.06 -17.38 2.49
N ALA A 188 -6.31 -17.46 3.59
CA ALA A 188 -6.81 -17.71 4.94
C ALA A 188 -7.85 -16.68 5.39
N MET A 189 -7.79 -15.43 4.93
CA MET A 189 -8.81 -14.44 5.25
C MET A 189 -10.19 -14.87 4.76
N MET A 190 -10.25 -15.51 3.59
CA MET A 190 -11.49 -16.02 3.02
C MET A 190 -11.81 -17.47 3.43
N THR A 191 -10.81 -18.31 3.71
CA THR A 191 -11.07 -19.73 4.05
C THR A 191 -11.20 -19.98 5.55
N GLN A 192 -10.54 -19.17 6.39
CA GLN A 192 -10.46 -19.36 7.85
C GLN A 192 -11.23 -18.31 8.66
N VAL A 193 -11.73 -17.23 8.02
CA VAL A 193 -12.49 -16.17 8.70
C VAL A 193 -13.88 -16.00 8.13
N LEU A 194 -14.01 -15.52 6.88
CA LEU A 194 -15.32 -15.17 6.30
C LEU A 194 -16.43 -16.24 6.41
N PRO A 195 -16.17 -17.55 6.24
CA PRO A 195 -17.20 -18.59 6.31
C PRO A 195 -17.74 -18.81 7.74
N PHE A 196 -17.05 -18.30 8.75
CA PHE A 196 -17.41 -18.43 10.16
C PHE A 196 -18.00 -17.14 10.75
N LEU A 197 -18.17 -16.09 9.93
CA LEU A 197 -18.85 -14.87 10.35
C LEU A 197 -20.37 -15.08 10.29
N GLU A 198 -21.05 -14.63 11.33
CA GLU A 198 -22.50 -14.82 11.52
C GLU A 198 -23.22 -13.47 11.71
N GLY A 199 -24.54 -13.47 11.55
CA GLY A 199 -25.38 -12.29 11.74
C GLY A 199 -24.94 -11.11 10.87
N ASP A 200 -24.83 -9.93 11.46
CA ASP A 200 -24.46 -8.70 10.75
C ASP A 200 -23.03 -8.75 10.17
N GLN A 201 -22.18 -9.63 10.68
CA GLN A 201 -20.81 -9.84 10.18
C GLN A 201 -20.76 -10.77 8.96
N ALA A 202 -21.81 -11.57 8.71
CA ALA A 202 -21.80 -12.57 7.64
C ALA A 202 -21.86 -11.91 6.25
N PRO A 203 -20.94 -12.23 5.32
CA PRO A 203 -20.93 -11.62 4.00
C PRO A 203 -22.16 -12.02 3.18
N SER A 204 -22.71 -11.04 2.48
CA SER A 204 -23.87 -11.15 1.59
C SER A 204 -23.46 -10.93 0.13
N GLU A 205 -24.26 -11.44 -0.80
CA GLU A 205 -24.01 -11.27 -2.23
C GLU A 205 -23.78 -9.79 -2.58
N ASP A 206 -22.75 -9.52 -3.40
CA ASP A 206 -22.27 -8.19 -3.79
C ASP A 206 -21.56 -7.36 -2.72
N ASP A 207 -21.36 -7.88 -1.50
CA ASP A 207 -20.44 -7.25 -0.56
C ASP A 207 -19.03 -7.18 -1.17
N VAL A 208 -18.32 -6.11 -0.86
CA VAL A 208 -16.99 -5.84 -1.40
C VAL A 208 -15.94 -6.46 -0.50
N LEU A 209 -15.00 -7.19 -1.11
CA LEU A 209 -13.78 -7.63 -0.44
C LEU A 209 -12.60 -6.82 -0.99
N LEU A 210 -11.95 -6.04 -0.14
CA LEU A 210 -10.66 -5.41 -0.43
C LEU A 210 -9.56 -6.37 0.00
N VAL A 211 -8.60 -6.64 -0.88
CA VAL A 211 -7.44 -7.50 -0.59
C VAL A 211 -6.19 -6.65 -0.73
N SER A 212 -5.47 -6.48 0.37
CA SER A 212 -4.37 -5.51 0.44
C SER A 212 -3.29 -5.90 1.43
N ASP A 213 -2.10 -5.33 1.26
CA ASP A 213 -1.12 -5.24 2.34
C ASP A 213 -1.44 -4.02 3.23
N VAL A 214 -1.01 -4.04 4.50
CA VAL A 214 -1.35 -3.00 5.48
C VAL A 214 -0.93 -1.59 5.05
N ASP A 215 0.15 -1.47 4.27
CA ASP A 215 0.68 -0.20 3.76
C ASP A 215 0.00 0.30 2.48
N GLU A 216 -0.98 -0.40 1.93
CA GLU A 216 -1.74 -0.07 0.71
C GLU A 216 -3.15 0.47 1.04
N ILE A 217 -3.30 1.75 1.37
CA ILE A 217 -4.51 2.38 1.92
C ILE A 217 -5.42 2.95 0.80
N PRO A 218 -6.59 2.37 0.49
CA PRO A 218 -7.55 2.96 -0.44
C PRO A 218 -8.04 4.34 -0.01
N LYS A 219 -8.22 5.25 -0.97
CA LYS A 219 -8.75 6.59 -0.70
C LYS A 219 -10.26 6.53 -0.43
N PRO A 220 -10.80 7.41 0.43
CA PRO A 220 -12.23 7.52 0.73
C PRO A 220 -13.15 7.49 -0.49
N ALA A 221 -12.80 8.22 -1.55
CA ALA A 221 -13.62 8.27 -2.77
C ALA A 221 -13.72 6.92 -3.51
N VAL A 222 -12.67 6.09 -3.44
CA VAL A 222 -12.72 4.74 -4.02
C VAL A 222 -13.60 3.83 -3.16
N LEU A 223 -13.51 3.91 -1.84
CA LEU A 223 -14.37 3.13 -0.93
C LEU A 223 -15.85 3.49 -1.10
N GLU A 224 -16.16 4.77 -1.21
CA GLU A 224 -17.51 5.26 -1.53
C GLU A 224 -17.99 4.73 -2.89
N ALA A 225 -17.15 4.71 -3.93
CA ALA A 225 -17.49 4.15 -5.25
C ALA A 225 -17.75 2.64 -5.19
N LEU A 226 -16.90 1.89 -4.49
CA LEU A 226 -17.04 0.46 -4.30
C LEU A 226 -18.35 0.09 -3.60
N ARG A 227 -18.84 0.95 -2.69
CA ARG A 227 -20.14 0.76 -2.05
C ARG A 227 -21.30 1.13 -2.97
N ASN A 228 -21.25 2.33 -3.53
CA ASN A 228 -22.41 2.97 -4.13
C ASN A 228 -22.63 2.63 -5.61
N CYS A 229 -21.67 2.00 -6.27
CA CYS A 229 -21.71 1.76 -7.71
C CYS A 229 -21.71 0.27 -8.07
N GLU A 230 -22.30 -0.07 -9.23
CA GLU A 230 -22.16 -1.38 -9.88
C GLU A 230 -20.74 -1.51 -10.44
N VAL A 231 -19.83 -2.03 -9.61
CA VAL A 231 -18.43 -2.25 -9.96
C VAL A 231 -18.20 -3.67 -10.52
N PRO A 232 -17.17 -3.89 -11.36
CA PRO A 232 -16.86 -5.21 -11.90
C PRO A 232 -16.22 -6.14 -10.86
N LEU A 233 -15.98 -7.39 -11.25
CA LEU A 233 -15.57 -8.44 -10.32
C LEU A 233 -14.08 -8.35 -9.94
N ARG A 234 -13.21 -7.93 -10.85
CA ARG A 234 -11.76 -7.84 -10.61
C ARG A 234 -11.26 -6.41 -10.77
N ILE A 235 -11.08 -5.71 -9.65
CA ILE A 235 -10.69 -4.31 -9.64
C ILE A 235 -9.25 -4.19 -9.14
N THR A 236 -8.44 -3.43 -9.86
CA THR A 236 -7.16 -2.92 -9.34
C THR A 236 -7.32 -1.45 -8.95
N ILE A 237 -6.85 -1.10 -7.76
CA ILE A 237 -6.82 0.27 -7.24
C ILE A 237 -5.37 0.74 -7.28
N ASN A 238 -4.95 1.46 -8.32
CA ASN A 238 -3.58 1.94 -8.43
C ASN A 238 -3.29 2.94 -7.30
N SER A 239 -2.21 2.70 -6.57
CA SER A 239 -1.72 3.55 -5.51
C SER A 239 -0.70 4.57 -6.01
N ASP A 240 -0.80 5.79 -5.46
CA ASP A 240 0.33 6.70 -5.40
C ASP A 240 1.39 6.06 -4.48
N PHE A 241 2.53 5.69 -5.06
CA PHE A 241 3.54 4.90 -4.36
C PHE A 241 4.58 5.80 -3.69
N TYR A 242 4.58 5.81 -2.37
CA TYR A 242 5.49 6.52 -1.49
C TYR A 242 6.50 5.59 -0.85
N TYR A 243 7.70 6.11 -0.60
CA TYR A 243 8.82 5.34 -0.06
C TYR A 243 9.39 6.00 1.19
N TYR A 244 9.53 5.24 2.28
CA TYR A 244 10.00 5.68 3.61
C TYR A 244 9.14 6.71 4.34
N SER A 245 8.43 7.57 3.61
CA SER A 245 7.53 8.62 4.06
C SER A 245 6.73 9.13 2.86
N PHE A 246 5.74 9.98 3.12
CA PHE A 246 4.96 10.65 2.10
C PHE A 246 5.72 11.80 1.38
N GLU A 247 7.02 11.95 1.61
CA GLU A 247 7.88 12.92 0.89
C GLU A 247 8.52 12.35 -0.36
N TRP A 248 8.63 11.02 -0.51
CA TRP A 248 9.31 10.39 -1.64
C TRP A 248 8.31 9.66 -2.52
N LEU A 249 7.83 10.34 -3.56
CA LEU A 249 6.85 9.79 -4.51
C LEU A 249 7.57 9.06 -5.64
N SER A 250 7.29 7.77 -5.82
CA SER A 250 7.71 6.97 -6.96
C SER A 250 7.17 7.54 -8.26
N ARG A 251 7.97 7.51 -9.32
CA ARG A 251 7.54 7.83 -10.68
C ARG A 251 6.64 6.77 -11.32
N GLU A 252 6.60 5.59 -10.72
CA GLU A 252 5.74 4.47 -11.11
C GLU A 252 4.58 4.33 -10.10
N GLU A 253 3.39 3.99 -10.62
CA GLU A 253 2.24 3.62 -9.78
C GLU A 253 2.39 2.19 -9.24
N TRP A 254 1.88 1.95 -8.04
CA TRP A 254 1.78 0.61 -7.48
C TRP A 254 0.40 0.03 -7.80
N LYS A 255 0.35 -1.10 -8.51
CA LYS A 255 -0.91 -1.70 -9.03
C LYS A 255 -1.68 -2.50 -7.99
N SER A 256 -1.88 -1.92 -6.81
CA SER A 256 -2.56 -2.52 -5.66
C SER A 256 -3.04 -1.42 -4.71
N PRO A 257 -4.08 -1.66 -3.90
CA PRO A 257 -4.73 -2.95 -3.60
C PRO A 257 -5.74 -3.41 -4.66
N GLN A 258 -6.29 -4.61 -4.48
CA GLN A 258 -7.34 -5.15 -5.35
C GLN A 258 -8.68 -5.25 -4.60
N ALA A 259 -9.77 -5.27 -5.36
CA ALA A 259 -11.10 -5.50 -4.82
C ALA A 259 -11.88 -6.51 -5.67
N THR A 260 -12.74 -7.28 -5.01
CA THR A 260 -13.70 -8.18 -5.64
C THR A 260 -15.04 -8.16 -4.93
N LEU A 261 -16.00 -8.94 -5.43
CA LEU A 261 -17.33 -9.06 -4.88
C LEU A 261 -17.54 -10.46 -4.30
N TRP A 262 -18.21 -10.53 -3.17
CA TRP A 262 -18.63 -11.79 -2.57
C TRP A 262 -19.65 -12.49 -3.46
N ARG A 263 -19.35 -13.74 -3.81
CA ARG A 263 -20.15 -14.67 -4.63
C ARG A 263 -20.29 -16.02 -3.95
N GLY A 264 -20.27 -16.04 -2.61
CA GLY A 264 -20.27 -17.28 -1.85
C GLY A 264 -19.07 -18.17 -2.22
N LYS A 265 -19.35 -19.41 -2.61
CA LYS A 265 -18.30 -20.39 -2.99
C LYS A 265 -17.56 -20.04 -4.28
N GLU A 266 -18.11 -19.16 -5.11
CA GLU A 266 -17.53 -18.74 -6.39
C GLU A 266 -16.72 -17.45 -6.25
N THR A 267 -16.54 -16.94 -5.03
CA THR A 267 -15.72 -15.74 -4.78
C THR A 267 -14.27 -15.99 -5.22
N ILE A 268 -13.69 -15.00 -5.89
CA ILE A 268 -12.28 -15.04 -6.31
C ILE A 268 -11.39 -15.10 -5.05
N GLN A 269 -10.45 -16.04 -5.03
CA GLN A 269 -9.52 -16.18 -3.93
C GLN A 269 -8.61 -14.94 -3.82
N PRO A 270 -8.29 -14.46 -2.60
CA PRO A 270 -7.41 -13.31 -2.41
C PRO A 270 -6.08 -13.40 -3.18
N ASN A 271 -5.41 -14.55 -3.19
CA ASN A 271 -4.16 -14.72 -3.94
C ASN A 271 -4.36 -14.64 -5.46
N ASP A 272 -5.41 -15.25 -5.99
CA ASP A 272 -5.73 -15.20 -7.42
C ASP A 272 -6.07 -13.77 -7.86
N LEU A 273 -6.78 -13.02 -7.01
CA LEU A 273 -7.08 -11.62 -7.25
C LEU A 273 -5.81 -10.76 -7.26
N ARG A 274 -4.82 -11.04 -6.39
CA ARG A 274 -3.52 -10.34 -6.36
C ARG A 274 -2.70 -10.54 -7.63
N ILE A 275 -2.89 -11.67 -8.32
CA ILE A 275 -2.14 -12.02 -9.53
C ILE A 275 -2.84 -11.45 -10.78
N ASP A 276 -4.16 -11.48 -10.80
CA ASP A 276 -4.95 -11.20 -12.01
C ASP A 276 -6.17 -10.36 -11.67
N ALA A 277 -6.05 -9.03 -11.76
CA ALA A 277 -7.18 -8.13 -11.61
C ALA A 277 -7.18 -6.99 -12.63
N ASP A 278 -7.90 -7.16 -13.73
CA ASP A 278 -7.81 -6.27 -14.89
C ASP A 278 -9.14 -5.81 -15.48
N ASP A 279 -10.30 -6.12 -14.86
CA ASP A 279 -11.60 -5.65 -15.34
C ASP A 279 -11.72 -4.11 -15.24
N TYR A 280 -11.09 -3.52 -14.22
CA TYR A 280 -11.08 -2.06 -14.02
C TYR A 280 -9.88 -1.57 -13.20
N TYR A 281 -9.41 -0.36 -13.50
CA TYR A 281 -8.33 0.31 -12.81
C TYR A 281 -8.78 1.67 -12.27
N PHE A 282 -8.84 1.83 -10.94
CA PHE A 282 -8.87 3.16 -10.34
C PHE A 282 -7.47 3.78 -10.39
N LYS A 283 -7.31 4.92 -11.05
CA LYS A 283 -6.04 5.66 -11.07
C LYS A 283 -5.91 6.55 -9.83
N HIS A 284 -4.71 6.62 -9.25
CA HIS A 284 -4.45 7.38 -8.01
C HIS A 284 -5.50 7.10 -6.92
N GLY A 285 -5.99 5.86 -6.85
CA GLY A 285 -7.13 5.45 -6.03
C GLY A 285 -6.77 5.04 -4.60
N ALA A 286 -5.48 4.88 -4.33
CA ALA A 286 -4.94 4.48 -3.04
C ALA A 286 -3.61 5.20 -2.77
N TRP A 287 -3.12 5.07 -1.54
CA TRP A 287 -1.75 5.40 -1.16
C TRP A 287 -1.01 4.11 -0.82
N HIS A 288 0.24 3.98 -1.25
CA HIS A 288 1.12 2.91 -0.80
C HIS A 288 2.35 3.51 -0.12
N CYS A 289 2.59 3.26 1.17
CA CYS A 289 3.74 3.82 1.89
C CYS A 289 4.70 2.72 2.33
N SER A 290 5.57 2.28 1.43
CA SER A 290 6.49 1.18 1.73
C SER A 290 7.66 1.65 2.59
N TYR A 291 8.06 0.84 3.58
CA TYR A 291 9.12 1.14 4.55
C TYR A 291 8.88 2.40 5.39
N CYS A 292 7.63 2.81 5.58
CA CYS A 292 7.25 3.93 6.44
C CYS A 292 7.26 3.52 7.92
N PHE A 293 8.45 3.25 8.46
CA PHE A 293 8.67 2.75 9.82
C PHE A 293 9.27 3.79 10.76
N SER A 294 8.87 3.76 12.03
CA SER A 294 9.43 4.67 13.03
C SER A 294 10.80 4.23 13.56
N THR A 295 11.24 3.01 13.29
CA THR A 295 12.53 2.47 13.75
C THR A 295 13.37 1.85 12.63
N MET A 296 14.68 1.95 12.79
CA MET A 296 15.67 1.27 11.97
C MET A 296 15.54 -0.25 12.14
N GLU A 297 15.30 -0.69 13.38
CA GLU A 297 15.07 -2.11 13.70
C GLU A 297 13.94 -2.71 12.87
N GLU A 298 12.78 -2.06 12.78
CA GLU A 298 11.64 -2.56 12.00
C GLU A 298 11.94 -2.56 10.49
N THR A 299 12.66 -1.53 10.01
CA THR A 299 13.12 -1.43 8.62
C THR A 299 13.98 -2.64 8.24
N VAL A 300 14.96 -3.00 9.08
CA VAL A 300 15.79 -4.19 8.89
C VAL A 300 14.98 -5.47 9.08
N GLY A 301 14.05 -5.48 10.05
CA GLY A 301 13.13 -6.58 10.33
C GLY A 301 12.36 -7.02 9.08
N LYS A 302 11.76 -6.08 8.34
CA LYS A 302 11.00 -6.35 7.11
C LYS A 302 11.85 -7.08 6.05
N VAL A 303 13.09 -6.66 5.87
CA VAL A 303 14.04 -7.28 4.91
C VAL A 303 14.33 -8.75 5.27
N ASN A 304 14.37 -9.07 6.56
CA ASN A 304 14.63 -10.44 7.00
C ASN A 304 13.41 -11.37 6.83
N SER A 305 12.19 -10.84 6.76
CA SER A 305 10.95 -11.64 6.88
C SER A 305 10.07 -11.70 5.63
N PHE A 306 10.20 -10.77 4.67
CA PHE A 306 9.38 -10.72 3.45
C PHE A 306 9.71 -11.82 2.42
N SER A 307 8.85 -12.04 1.42
CA SER A 307 9.02 -13.18 0.49
C SER A 307 10.18 -13.06 -0.50
N HIS A 308 10.65 -11.84 -0.78
CA HIS A 308 11.76 -11.55 -1.69
C HIS A 308 13.14 -11.86 -1.07
N GLN A 309 13.39 -13.12 -0.74
CA GLN A 309 14.60 -13.57 -0.06
C GLN A 309 15.88 -13.34 -0.87
N GLU A 310 15.79 -13.18 -2.19
CA GLU A 310 16.90 -12.76 -3.05
C GLU A 310 17.45 -11.36 -2.71
N LEU A 311 16.66 -10.54 -2.02
CA LEU A 311 17.01 -9.20 -1.55
C LEU A 311 17.46 -9.17 -0.08
N ASN A 312 17.46 -10.31 0.62
CA ASN A 312 17.92 -10.37 2.02
C ASN A 312 19.45 -10.46 2.10
N LYS A 313 20.13 -9.34 1.81
CA LYS A 313 21.60 -9.26 1.77
C LYS A 313 22.16 -8.27 2.80
N PRO A 314 23.39 -8.48 3.33
CA PRO A 314 23.97 -7.60 4.35
C PRO A 314 24.00 -6.11 3.96
N GLU A 315 24.23 -5.79 2.70
CA GLU A 315 24.28 -4.41 2.18
C GLU A 315 22.94 -3.65 2.24
N PHE A 316 21.82 -4.37 2.37
CA PHE A 316 20.48 -3.79 2.54
C PHE A 316 20.06 -3.75 4.01
N LYS A 317 20.96 -4.15 4.92
CA LYS A 317 20.77 -4.15 6.38
C LYS A 317 21.78 -3.26 7.10
N ASP A 318 22.65 -2.59 6.37
CA ASP A 318 23.62 -1.63 6.89
C ASP A 318 22.89 -0.35 7.35
N PRO A 319 22.90 -0.01 8.66
CA PRO A 319 22.15 1.12 9.18
C PRO A 319 22.60 2.48 8.60
N LYS A 320 23.90 2.65 8.30
CA LYS A 320 24.43 3.89 7.69
C LYS A 320 23.89 4.05 6.28
N LYS A 321 23.84 2.96 5.49
CA LYS A 321 23.25 2.99 4.15
C LYS A 321 21.74 3.22 4.20
N ILE A 322 21.01 2.53 5.08
CA ILE A 322 19.56 2.71 5.21
C ILE A 322 19.25 4.17 5.56
N LEU A 323 19.96 4.74 6.54
CA LEU A 323 19.80 6.14 6.93
C LEU A 323 19.99 7.08 5.73
N GLN A 324 21.04 6.88 4.94
CA GLN A 324 21.25 7.68 3.72
C GLN A 324 20.14 7.47 2.69
N ARG A 325 19.70 6.23 2.45
CA ARG A 325 18.65 5.94 1.46
C ARG A 325 17.32 6.57 1.84
N VAL A 326 16.95 6.49 3.11
CA VAL A 326 15.71 7.07 3.68
C VAL A 326 15.71 8.60 3.57
N ARG A 327 16.83 9.23 3.91
CA ARG A 327 16.96 10.70 3.90
C ARG A 327 17.02 11.31 2.51
N PHE A 328 17.44 10.54 1.51
CA PHE A 328 17.70 11.04 0.16
C PHE A 328 16.86 10.35 -0.91
N GLY A 329 15.81 9.62 -0.54
CA GLY A 329 14.89 9.00 -1.48
C GLY A 329 15.55 8.00 -2.44
N LYS A 330 16.61 7.32 -2.03
CA LYS A 330 17.29 6.33 -2.88
C LYS A 330 16.56 4.99 -2.77
N ASP A 331 16.48 4.24 -3.88
CA ASP A 331 15.92 2.89 -3.85
C ASP A 331 16.62 2.01 -2.81
N PHE A 332 15.83 1.28 -2.03
CA PHE A 332 16.34 0.51 -0.89
C PHE A 332 17.26 -0.61 -1.34
N PHE A 333 17.02 -1.13 -2.54
CA PHE A 333 17.66 -2.31 -3.12
C PHE A 333 18.57 -1.98 -4.31
N ASP A 334 18.95 -0.71 -4.47
CA ASP A 334 19.81 -0.19 -5.54
C ASP A 334 19.33 -0.55 -6.96
N ARG A 335 18.00 -0.66 -7.16
CA ARG A 335 17.38 -0.93 -8.46
C ARG A 335 17.38 0.34 -9.31
N LYS A 336 18.01 0.30 -10.47
CA LYS A 336 18.27 1.48 -11.33
C LYS A 336 17.03 2.21 -11.82
N ASN A 337 15.91 1.51 -11.99
CA ASN A 337 14.70 2.08 -12.58
C ASN A 337 13.71 2.60 -11.53
N ASN A 338 14.03 2.44 -10.25
CA ASN A 338 13.17 2.91 -9.16
C ASN A 338 13.62 4.30 -8.75
N LEU A 339 12.91 5.30 -9.25
CA LEU A 339 13.21 6.71 -9.04
C LEU A 339 12.08 7.36 -8.24
N PHE A 340 12.46 8.20 -7.28
CA PHE A 340 11.54 8.88 -6.37
C PHE A 340 11.77 10.39 -6.44
N ASP A 341 10.68 11.14 -6.54
CA ASP A 341 10.68 12.59 -6.51
C ASP A 341 10.37 13.08 -5.10
N TYR A 342 11.11 14.08 -4.64
CA TYR A 342 10.86 14.75 -3.36
C TYR A 342 9.66 15.69 -3.48
N VAL A 343 8.64 15.48 -2.67
CA VAL A 343 7.38 16.25 -2.67
C VAL A 343 7.10 16.82 -1.27
N ALA A 344 7.49 18.08 -1.04
CA ALA A 344 7.22 18.79 0.22
C ALA A 344 6.85 20.27 -0.04
N PRO A 345 5.73 20.79 0.52
CA PRO A 345 4.72 20.06 1.29
C PRO A 345 3.89 19.12 0.40
N ASN A 346 3.64 17.90 0.87
CA ASN A 346 2.73 16.98 0.21
C ASN A 346 1.30 17.12 0.77
N HIS A 347 0.33 17.40 -0.10
CA HIS A 347 -1.08 17.47 0.26
C HIS A 347 -1.86 16.17 -0.01
N ASN A 348 -1.26 15.24 -0.75
CA ASN A 348 -1.82 13.93 -1.05
C ASN A 348 -1.38 12.90 0.00
N ILE A 349 -1.92 13.05 1.20
CA ILE A 349 -1.66 12.17 2.36
C ILE A 349 -2.98 11.79 3.05
N PRO A 350 -3.02 10.67 3.80
CA PRO A 350 -4.19 10.33 4.61
C PRO A 350 -4.59 11.47 5.56
N SER A 351 -5.89 11.72 5.67
CA SER A 351 -6.41 12.74 6.58
C SER A 351 -6.10 12.39 8.03
N PHE A 352 -6.17 11.11 8.39
CA PHE A 352 -5.78 10.64 9.72
C PHE A 352 -4.34 11.01 10.05
N LEU A 353 -3.42 10.83 9.10
CA LEU A 353 -2.01 11.19 9.27
C LEU A 353 -1.84 12.70 9.48
N LYS A 354 -2.55 13.52 8.69
CA LYS A 354 -2.52 14.98 8.79
C LYS A 354 -2.98 15.51 10.16
N HIS A 355 -3.90 14.82 10.84
CA HIS A 355 -4.40 15.24 12.16
C HIS A 355 -3.58 14.67 13.33
N ASN A 356 -2.64 13.75 13.08
CA ASN A 356 -1.85 13.05 14.10
C ASN A 356 -0.32 13.17 13.85
N GLN A 357 0.12 14.33 13.35
CA GLN A 357 1.52 14.55 12.92
C GLN A 357 2.52 14.48 14.08
N ASP A 358 2.08 14.77 15.29
CA ASP A 358 2.87 14.66 16.51
C ASP A 358 3.34 13.23 16.78
N ARG A 359 2.49 12.24 16.44
CA ARG A 359 2.78 10.80 16.62
C ARG A 359 3.48 10.20 15.41
N PHE A 360 3.05 10.59 14.21
CA PHE A 360 3.48 9.98 12.95
C PHE A 360 4.38 10.88 12.10
N GLY A 361 5.06 11.87 12.70
CA GLY A 361 5.91 12.82 11.98
C GLY A 361 7.01 12.16 11.12
N PHE A 362 7.47 10.96 11.49
CA PHE A 362 8.43 10.19 10.67
C PHE A 362 7.87 9.77 9.30
N MET A 363 6.55 9.69 9.13
CA MET A 363 5.92 9.45 7.83
C MET A 363 5.79 10.74 6.99
N LEU A 364 6.10 11.90 7.56
CA LEU A 364 5.92 13.22 6.95
C LEU A 364 7.23 14.01 6.76
N ASP A 365 8.27 13.67 7.52
CA ASP A 365 9.58 14.29 7.46
C ASP A 365 10.68 13.26 7.75
N ARG A 366 11.57 13.04 6.78
CA ARG A 366 12.78 12.20 6.88
C ARG A 366 14.06 13.02 6.75
N THR A 367 13.97 14.35 6.67
CA THR A 367 15.14 15.21 6.44
C THR A 367 16.13 15.30 7.63
N PRO A 368 15.74 15.14 8.92
CA PRO A 368 16.65 15.22 10.04
C PRO A 368 17.82 14.22 9.96
N PRO A 369 18.95 14.46 10.65
CA PRO A 369 20.13 13.58 10.58
C PRO A 369 19.84 12.11 10.90
N ASN A 370 18.92 11.86 11.85
CA ASN A 370 18.46 10.53 12.24
C ASN A 370 17.26 10.02 11.43
N ALA A 371 16.85 10.74 10.39
CA ALA A 371 15.68 10.46 9.56
C ALA A 371 14.37 10.29 10.34
N ASN A 372 14.27 10.93 11.52
CA ASN A 372 13.18 10.72 12.48
C ASN A 372 12.97 9.24 12.90
N PHE A 373 14.00 8.40 12.77
CA PHE A 373 14.00 7.10 13.44
C PHE A 373 14.13 7.29 14.95
N ARG A 374 13.26 6.62 15.73
CA ARG A 374 13.17 6.76 17.19
C ARG A 374 14.31 6.06 17.94
N ASP A 375 14.92 5.06 17.30
CA ASP A 375 16.02 4.24 17.81
C ASP A 375 17.40 4.72 17.35
N ILE A 376 17.48 5.84 16.62
CA ILE A 376 18.73 6.44 16.15
C ILE A 376 18.99 7.77 16.89
N PRO A 377 20.22 8.01 17.41
CA PRO A 377 20.59 9.29 18.02
C PRO A 377 20.28 10.49 17.13
N LEU A 378 19.86 11.62 17.71
CA LEU A 378 19.39 12.80 16.96
C LEU A 378 20.41 13.38 15.99
N ASP A 379 21.70 13.24 16.28
CA ASP A 379 22.80 13.65 15.41
C ASP A 379 23.06 12.69 14.24
N GLY A 380 22.36 11.54 14.22
CA GLY A 380 22.51 10.48 13.22
C GLY A 380 23.81 9.70 13.36
N ASN A 381 24.55 9.84 14.46
CA ASN A 381 25.82 9.16 14.65
C ASN A 381 25.58 7.71 15.12
N LEU A 382 26.15 6.76 14.37
CA LEU A 382 25.96 5.31 14.52
C LEU A 382 27.31 4.65 14.87
N GLU A 383 28.05 5.21 15.83
CA GLU A 383 29.41 4.77 16.21
C GLU A 383 29.57 3.25 16.33
#